data_AF-A0A661UGD9-F1
#
_entry.id   AF-A0A661UGD9-F1
#
_cell.length_a   1.000
_cell.length_b   1.000
_cell.length_c   1.000
_cell.angle_alpha   90.00
_cell.angle_beta   90.00
_cell.angle_gamma   90.00
#
_symmetry.space_group_name_H-M   'P 1'
#
loop_
_entity.id
_entity.type
_entity.pdbx_description
1 polymer ?
#
loop_
_entity_poly.entity_id
_entity_poly.type
_entity_poly.pdbx_seq_one_letter_code
_entity_poly.pdbx_strand_id
1 'polypeptide(L)'
;MKAKMLFCTFFIFSTCLYSTIINVPTDVPTIQEGIDVAVDADTVLVQPGTYVENINYNGKLITVASLFLTTQDTTLISLTVIDGSQPVDPTYGSVVTFESGENSTAVLTGFTLTNGSGYHLVGMGGGNRHGGGIYCDSSDPFLKSLIISDNSASGFQDSGKGGGLVFIHSESQLTDLKISNNTSQGAGGGIAIIDSSNI
;
A
#
# COMPACT_ATOMS: atom_id res chain seq x y z
N MET A 1 -3.73 -50.03 44.54
CA MET A 1 -3.52 -48.69 43.94
C MET A 1 -4.23 -48.65 42.60
N LYS A 2 -5.24 -47.80 42.41
CA LYS A 2 -5.95 -47.65 41.12
C LYS A 2 -5.49 -46.34 40.48
N ALA A 3 -4.82 -46.42 39.32
CA ALA A 3 -4.42 -45.24 38.56
C ALA A 3 -5.67 -44.62 37.90
N LYS A 4 -5.98 -43.37 38.24
CA LYS A 4 -6.99 -42.57 37.53
C LYS A 4 -6.32 -42.01 36.27
N MET A 5 -6.73 -42.53 35.12
CA MET A 5 -6.31 -42.02 33.82
C MET A 5 -7.12 -40.76 33.51
N LEU A 6 -6.46 -39.60 33.48
CA LEU A 6 -7.07 -38.31 33.20
C LEU A 6 -7.08 -38.11 31.67
N PHE A 7 -8.27 -38.11 31.07
CA PHE A 7 -8.45 -37.77 29.65
C PHE A 7 -8.51 -36.23 29.55
N CYS A 8 -7.43 -35.61 29.08
CA CYS A 8 -7.44 -34.21 28.66
C CYS A 8 -7.96 -34.13 27.22
N THR A 9 -9.24 -33.82 27.05
CA THR A 9 -9.81 -33.44 25.76
C THR A 9 -9.32 -32.04 25.40
N PHE A 10 -8.48 -31.95 24.36
CA PHE A 10 -8.04 -30.70 23.74
C PHE A 10 -9.16 -30.20 22.82
N PHE A 11 -9.84 -29.11 23.19
CA PHE A 11 -10.75 -28.40 22.27
C PHE A 11 -9.92 -27.47 21.40
N ILE A 12 -9.75 -27.82 20.12
CA ILE A 12 -9.23 -26.89 19.12
C ILE A 12 -10.41 -25.98 18.73
N PHE A 13 -10.46 -24.78 19.32
CA PHE A 13 -11.33 -23.72 18.81
C PHE A 13 -10.72 -23.22 17.50
N SER A 14 -11.20 -23.77 16.38
CA SER A 14 -10.94 -23.20 15.06
C SER A 14 -11.73 -21.90 14.98
N THR A 15 -11.10 -20.77 15.29
CA THR A 15 -11.68 -19.47 14.97
C THR A 15 -11.71 -19.36 13.46
N CYS A 16 -12.91 -19.45 12.86
CA CYS A 16 -13.10 -18.99 11.49
C CYS A 16 -12.70 -17.51 11.47
N LEU A 17 -11.63 -17.18 10.74
CA LEU A 17 -11.32 -15.79 10.42
C LEU A 17 -12.44 -15.31 9.50
N TYR A 18 -13.34 -14.47 10.02
CA TYR A 18 -14.31 -13.76 9.22
C TYR A 18 -13.69 -12.42 8.82
N SER A 19 -13.60 -12.18 7.52
CA SER A 19 -13.29 -10.86 6.98
C SER A 19 -14.32 -9.85 7.48
N THR A 20 -13.85 -8.75 8.05
CA THR A 20 -14.67 -7.62 8.48
C THR A 20 -14.41 -6.39 7.60
N ILE A 21 -15.34 -5.44 7.64
CA ILE A 21 -15.20 -4.15 6.97
C ILE A 21 -14.94 -3.09 8.04
N ILE A 22 -13.85 -2.34 7.88
CA ILE A 22 -13.48 -1.18 8.68
C ILE A 22 -13.72 0.06 7.83
N ASN A 23 -14.70 0.87 8.19
CA ASN A 23 -15.09 2.04 7.41
C ASN A 23 -14.27 3.26 7.81
N VAL A 24 -13.60 3.88 6.84
CA VAL A 24 -12.88 5.15 7.03
C VAL A 24 -13.71 6.27 6.39
N PRO A 25 -14.09 7.34 7.11
CA PRO A 25 -13.64 7.71 8.46
C PRO A 25 -14.60 7.30 9.61
N THR A 26 -15.65 6.51 9.35
CA THR A 26 -16.74 6.29 10.33
C THR A 26 -16.32 5.46 11.55
N ASP A 27 -15.60 4.36 11.34
CA ASP A 27 -15.14 3.47 12.40
C ASP A 27 -13.80 3.94 12.98
N VAL A 28 -12.91 4.43 12.11
CA VAL A 28 -11.61 5.04 12.46
C VAL A 28 -11.34 6.25 11.55
N PRO A 29 -10.68 7.31 12.04
CA PRO A 29 -10.57 8.59 11.34
C PRO A 29 -9.64 8.59 10.11
N THR A 30 -8.66 7.70 10.04
CA THR A 30 -7.62 7.70 8.99
C THR A 30 -7.47 6.34 8.32
N ILE A 31 -6.87 6.32 7.13
CA ILE A 31 -6.61 5.09 6.39
C ILE A 31 -5.57 4.25 7.13
N GLN A 32 -4.49 4.86 7.64
CA GLN A 32 -3.47 4.13 8.38
C GLN A 32 -4.03 3.47 9.64
N GLU A 33 -4.89 4.16 10.41
CA GLU A 33 -5.52 3.56 11.59
C GLU A 33 -6.40 2.37 11.20
N GLY A 34 -7.08 2.43 10.05
CA GLY A 34 -7.80 1.29 9.47
C GLY A 34 -6.90 0.09 9.20
N ILE A 35 -5.71 0.32 8.64
CA ILE A 35 -4.71 -0.74 8.41
C ILE A 35 -4.20 -1.31 9.75
N ASP A 36 -3.95 -0.45 10.72
CA ASP A 36 -3.36 -0.84 12.00
C ASP A 36 -4.29 -1.74 12.82
N VAL A 37 -5.60 -1.46 12.82
CA VAL A 37 -6.60 -2.27 13.54
C VAL A 37 -7.05 -3.51 12.77
N ALA A 38 -6.85 -3.55 11.45
CA ALA A 38 -7.23 -4.67 10.61
C ALA A 38 -6.42 -5.94 10.92
N VAL A 39 -7.05 -7.09 10.77
CA VAL A 39 -6.39 -8.40 10.69
C VAL A 39 -6.48 -8.94 9.27
N ASP A 40 -5.67 -9.94 8.95
CA ASP A 40 -5.63 -10.53 7.61
C ASP A 40 -7.04 -10.89 7.09
N ALA A 41 -7.24 -10.66 5.80
CA ALA A 41 -8.49 -10.75 5.08
C ALA A 41 -9.54 -9.66 5.37
N ASP A 42 -9.34 -8.73 6.30
CA ASP A 42 -10.23 -7.57 6.46
C ASP A 42 -10.19 -6.64 5.23
N THR A 43 -11.22 -5.81 5.13
CA THR A 43 -11.30 -4.70 4.16
C THR A 43 -11.37 -3.36 4.88
N VAL A 44 -10.38 -2.50 4.63
CA VAL A 44 -10.44 -1.07 4.97
C VAL A 44 -11.17 -0.36 3.83
N LEU A 45 -12.43 0.01 4.07
CA LEU A 45 -13.32 0.61 3.06
C LEU A 45 -13.41 2.13 3.26
N VAL A 46 -12.87 2.87 2.29
CA VAL A 46 -12.66 4.31 2.39
C VAL A 46 -13.75 5.08 1.63
N GLN A 47 -14.38 6.02 2.32
CA GLN A 47 -15.37 6.93 1.74
C GLN A 47 -14.71 8.01 0.86
N PRO A 48 -15.41 8.58 -0.13
CA PRO A 48 -14.88 9.68 -0.94
C PRO A 48 -14.40 10.86 -0.08
N GLY A 49 -13.25 11.40 -0.45
CA GLY A 49 -12.55 12.43 0.32
C GLY A 49 -11.09 12.53 -0.08
N THR A 50 -10.40 13.53 0.48
CA THR A 50 -8.95 13.68 0.37
C THR A 50 -8.33 13.40 1.73
N TYR A 51 -7.49 12.36 1.77
CA TYR A 51 -6.80 11.88 2.95
C TYR A 51 -5.33 12.25 2.83
N VAL A 52 -4.87 13.20 3.64
CA VAL A 52 -3.46 13.63 3.63
C VAL A 52 -2.67 12.68 4.53
N GLU A 53 -2.13 11.63 3.92
CA GLU A 53 -1.50 10.50 4.60
C GLU A 53 -0.41 9.87 3.73
N ASN A 54 0.57 9.23 4.38
CA ASN A 54 1.54 8.33 3.76
C ASN A 54 1.36 6.97 4.43
N ILE A 55 0.73 6.02 3.74
CA ILE A 55 0.29 4.77 4.35
C ILE A 55 1.30 3.64 4.14
N ASN A 56 1.42 2.74 5.12
CA ASN A 56 2.22 1.53 5.08
C ASN A 56 1.34 0.33 5.43
N TYR A 57 1.40 -0.73 4.63
CA TYR A 57 0.65 -1.97 4.87
C TYR A 57 1.15 -2.75 6.08
N ASN A 58 2.38 -2.51 6.56
CA ASN A 58 2.95 -3.15 7.75
C ASN A 58 2.87 -4.70 7.72
N GLY A 59 2.97 -5.30 6.52
CA GLY A 59 2.90 -6.75 6.32
C GLY A 59 1.48 -7.32 6.35
N LYS A 60 0.44 -6.49 6.40
CA LYS A 60 -0.97 -6.92 6.49
C LYS A 60 -1.46 -7.48 5.16
N LEU A 61 -2.17 -8.60 5.22
CA LEU A 61 -2.77 -9.25 4.07
C LEU A 61 -4.25 -8.86 3.94
N ILE A 62 -4.48 -7.57 3.71
CA ILE A 62 -5.82 -6.94 3.72
C ILE A 62 -6.14 -6.26 2.39
N THR A 63 -7.42 -5.94 2.19
CA THR A 63 -7.85 -5.07 1.10
C THR A 63 -8.03 -3.64 1.61
N VAL A 64 -7.30 -2.68 1.06
CA VAL A 64 -7.61 -1.25 1.20
C VAL A 64 -8.30 -0.80 -0.08
N ALA A 65 -9.55 -0.35 0.03
CA ALA A 65 -10.39 -0.06 -1.11
C ALA A 65 -11.25 1.18 -0.92
N SER A 66 -11.51 1.93 -1.98
CA SER A 66 -12.59 2.92 -1.97
C SER A 66 -13.95 2.25 -2.22
N LEU A 67 -15.03 3.05 -2.14
CA LEU A 67 -16.37 2.63 -2.54
C LEU A 67 -16.49 2.18 -4.01
N PHE A 68 -15.48 2.41 -4.87
CA PHE A 68 -15.43 1.82 -6.20
C PHE A 68 -15.59 0.29 -6.14
N LEU A 69 -15.03 -0.36 -5.12
CA LEU A 69 -15.05 -1.82 -4.96
C LEU A 69 -16.47 -2.42 -4.92
N THR A 70 -17.44 -1.69 -4.33
CA THR A 70 -18.80 -2.21 -4.12
C THR A 70 -19.82 -1.64 -5.09
N THR A 71 -19.54 -0.47 -5.66
CA THR A 71 -20.47 0.26 -6.55
C THR A 71 -20.12 0.15 -8.03
N GLN A 72 -18.85 -0.16 -8.34
CA GLN A 72 -18.28 -0.11 -9.69
C GLN A 72 -18.36 1.27 -10.39
N ASP A 73 -18.69 2.34 -9.65
CA ASP A 73 -18.70 3.70 -10.17
C ASP A 73 -17.26 4.24 -10.23
N THR A 74 -16.73 4.36 -11.45
CA THR A 74 -15.35 4.79 -11.70
C THR A 74 -15.08 6.23 -11.27
N THR A 75 -16.10 7.06 -11.06
CA THR A 75 -15.91 8.43 -10.54
C THR A 75 -15.35 8.43 -9.12
N LEU A 76 -15.63 7.38 -8.34
CA LEU A 76 -15.16 7.22 -6.97
C LEU A 76 -13.63 7.04 -6.89
N ILE A 77 -12.98 6.60 -7.97
CA ILE A 77 -11.51 6.52 -8.06
C ILE A 77 -10.92 7.93 -8.00
N SER A 78 -11.51 8.88 -8.73
CA SER A 78 -11.06 10.29 -8.73
C SER A 78 -11.50 11.08 -7.50
N LEU A 79 -12.57 10.65 -6.82
CA LEU A 79 -13.09 11.32 -5.63
C LEU A 79 -12.50 10.79 -4.32
N THR A 80 -11.75 9.69 -4.36
CA THR A 80 -11.09 9.12 -3.17
C THR A 80 -9.58 9.23 -3.35
N VAL A 81 -9.01 10.27 -2.74
CA VAL A 81 -7.62 10.69 -2.96
C VAL A 81 -6.80 10.41 -1.71
N ILE A 82 -5.66 9.74 -1.88
CA ILE A 82 -4.59 9.69 -0.88
C ILE A 82 -3.51 10.68 -1.33
N ASP A 83 -3.32 11.72 -0.55
CA ASP A 83 -2.39 12.82 -0.80
C ASP A 83 -1.17 12.69 0.13
N GLY A 84 -0.04 12.27 -0.42
CA GLY A 84 1.20 12.04 0.32
C GLY A 84 2.06 13.28 0.55
N SER A 85 1.50 14.50 0.43
CA SER A 85 2.26 15.76 0.49
C SER A 85 2.84 16.12 1.86
N GLN A 86 2.38 15.50 2.95
CA GLN A 86 2.78 15.85 4.32
C GLN A 86 3.23 14.63 5.13
N PRO A 87 4.33 13.95 4.75
CA PRO A 87 4.83 12.81 5.49
C PRO A 87 5.26 13.23 6.90
N VAL A 88 4.77 12.51 7.91
CA VAL A 88 5.13 12.75 9.32
C VAL A 88 6.63 12.54 9.53
N ASP A 89 7.18 11.48 8.94
CA ASP A 89 8.63 11.26 8.82
C ASP A 89 9.02 11.45 7.34
N PRO A 90 9.86 12.45 7.01
CA PRO A 90 10.31 12.72 5.64
C PRO A 90 11.00 11.54 4.95
N THR A 91 11.37 10.49 5.68
CA THR A 91 11.88 9.24 5.13
C THR A 91 10.79 8.50 4.33
N TYR A 92 9.55 8.54 4.78
CA TYR A 92 8.40 7.83 4.20
C TYR A 92 7.56 8.76 3.33
N GLY A 93 8.19 9.35 2.30
CA GLY A 93 7.54 10.30 1.41
C GLY A 93 6.64 9.68 0.34
N SER A 94 6.64 8.35 0.19
CA SER A 94 5.75 7.64 -0.74
C SER A 94 4.30 7.70 -0.27
N VAL A 95 3.34 7.82 -1.19
CA VAL A 95 1.90 7.81 -0.81
C VAL A 95 1.52 6.47 -0.18
N VAL A 96 1.99 5.36 -0.77
CA VAL A 96 1.78 4.00 -0.27
C VAL A 96 3.09 3.22 -0.25
N THR A 97 3.31 2.47 0.82
CA THR A 97 4.50 1.62 1.03
C THR A 97 4.11 0.16 1.25
N PHE A 98 4.80 -0.73 0.55
CA PHE A 98 4.81 -2.19 0.76
C PHE A 98 6.28 -2.62 0.92
N GLU A 99 6.69 -3.02 2.12
CA GLU A 99 8.10 -3.36 2.40
C GLU A 99 8.25 -4.44 3.47
N SER A 100 7.15 -5.12 3.83
CA SER A 100 7.09 -6.03 4.97
C SER A 100 6.63 -7.44 4.61
N GLY A 101 6.85 -7.86 3.36
CA GLY A 101 6.52 -9.20 2.87
C GLY A 101 5.05 -9.39 2.53
N GLU A 102 4.34 -8.31 2.19
CA GLU A 102 2.99 -8.40 1.64
C GLU A 102 3.00 -9.26 0.36
N ASN A 103 1.96 -10.06 0.14
CA ASN A 103 1.79 -10.79 -1.11
C ASN A 103 0.51 -10.34 -1.84
N SER A 104 0.08 -11.05 -2.89
CA SER A 104 -1.05 -10.65 -3.74
C SER A 104 -2.41 -10.56 -3.03
N THR A 105 -2.51 -11.02 -1.77
CA THR A 105 -3.70 -10.79 -0.92
C THR A 105 -3.75 -9.39 -0.32
N ALA A 106 -2.62 -8.66 -0.28
CA ALA A 106 -2.60 -7.24 0.00
C ALA A 106 -3.07 -6.49 -1.25
N VAL A 107 -4.28 -5.95 -1.21
CA VAL A 107 -4.94 -5.35 -2.38
C VAL A 107 -5.15 -3.87 -2.15
N LEU A 108 -4.66 -3.03 -3.06
CA LEU A 108 -4.98 -1.61 -3.11
C LEU A 108 -5.86 -1.33 -4.34
N THR A 109 -7.06 -0.80 -4.13
CA THR A 109 -7.98 -0.55 -5.26
C THR A 109 -8.86 0.70 -5.15
N GLY A 110 -9.02 1.37 -6.29
CA GLY A 110 -10.02 2.43 -6.46
C GLY A 110 -9.62 3.81 -5.91
N PHE A 111 -8.34 4.16 -5.96
CA PHE A 111 -7.84 5.44 -5.42
C PHE A 111 -7.15 6.29 -6.48
N THR A 112 -7.10 7.60 -6.20
CA THR A 112 -6.08 8.50 -6.74
C THR A 112 -4.94 8.64 -5.73
N LEU A 113 -3.70 8.40 -6.16
CA LEU A 113 -2.48 8.57 -5.35
C LEU A 113 -1.68 9.74 -5.89
N THR A 114 -1.42 10.75 -5.06
CA THR A 114 -0.81 12.00 -5.51
C THR A 114 0.12 12.66 -4.50
N ASN A 115 0.93 13.59 -5.01
CA ASN A 115 1.85 14.45 -4.26
C ASN A 115 2.89 13.73 -3.39
N GLY A 116 3.12 12.44 -3.61
CA GLY A 116 4.19 11.72 -2.93
C GLY A 116 5.57 12.15 -3.43
N SER A 117 6.54 12.12 -2.51
CA SER A 117 7.93 12.55 -2.73
C SER A 117 8.94 11.39 -2.73
N GLY A 118 8.46 10.17 -2.42
CA GLY A 118 9.24 8.94 -2.47
C GLY A 118 9.92 8.56 -1.16
N TYR A 119 10.17 7.27 -1.00
CA TYR A 119 10.81 6.63 0.14
C TYR A 119 12.32 6.86 0.11
N HIS A 120 12.87 7.39 1.19
CA HIS A 120 14.28 7.72 1.32
C HIS A 120 15.12 6.51 1.76
N LEU A 121 16.00 6.03 0.90
CA LEU A 121 16.92 4.94 1.21
C LEU A 121 18.15 5.46 1.96
N VAL A 122 18.18 5.25 3.27
CA VAL A 122 19.36 5.50 4.11
C VAL A 122 20.41 4.39 3.92
N GLY A 123 21.66 4.77 3.65
CA GLY A 123 22.81 3.85 3.60
C GLY A 123 23.49 3.71 2.23
N MET A 124 22.85 4.13 1.13
CA MET A 124 23.44 4.09 -0.22
C MET A 124 24.09 5.41 -0.66
N GLY A 125 24.63 6.19 0.29
CA GLY A 125 25.41 7.39 -0.04
C GLY A 125 24.60 8.49 -0.71
N GLY A 126 23.50 8.93 -0.10
CA GLY A 126 22.95 10.27 -0.29
C GLY A 126 21.48 10.33 -0.69
N GLY A 127 20.53 10.36 0.23
CA GLY A 127 19.27 11.07 -0.10
C GLY A 127 18.37 10.46 -1.18
N ASN A 128 18.64 9.26 -1.70
CA ASN A 128 17.92 8.71 -2.85
C ASN A 128 16.47 8.42 -2.46
N ARG A 129 15.51 8.97 -3.20
CA ARG A 129 14.10 8.65 -3.04
C ARG A 129 13.59 7.81 -4.20
N HIS A 130 12.76 6.83 -3.88
CA HIS A 130 12.10 5.98 -4.87
C HIS A 130 10.60 5.86 -4.63
N GLY A 131 9.84 5.60 -5.69
CA GLY A 131 8.42 5.27 -5.56
C GLY A 131 7.57 6.42 -5.05
N GLY A 132 7.52 7.55 -5.75
CA GLY A 132 6.78 8.73 -5.27
C GLY A 132 5.33 8.41 -4.91
N GLY A 133 4.59 7.77 -5.82
CA GLY A 133 3.26 7.25 -5.52
C GLY A 133 3.32 5.97 -4.68
N ILE A 134 3.97 4.93 -5.21
CA ILE A 134 4.07 3.63 -4.55
C ILE A 134 5.53 3.19 -4.47
N TYR A 135 5.98 2.86 -3.26
CA TYR A 135 7.22 2.13 -3.01
C TYR A 135 6.90 0.68 -2.66
N CYS A 136 7.48 -0.25 -3.42
CA CYS A 136 7.29 -1.68 -3.21
C CYS A 136 8.66 -2.37 -3.23
N ASP A 137 9.05 -2.99 -2.11
CA ASP A 137 10.31 -3.72 -1.96
C ASP A 137 10.07 -5.05 -1.26
N SER A 138 10.51 -6.14 -1.88
CA SER A 138 10.43 -7.50 -1.31
C SER A 138 9.00 -7.89 -0.90
N SER A 139 8.02 -7.36 -1.64
CA SER A 139 6.58 -7.55 -1.46
C SER A 139 5.88 -7.63 -2.83
N ASP A 140 4.75 -8.31 -2.90
CA ASP A 140 4.03 -8.64 -4.15
C ASP A 140 2.54 -8.24 -4.11
N PRO A 141 2.17 -6.98 -3.77
CA PRO A 141 0.78 -6.57 -3.68
C PRO A 141 0.03 -6.67 -5.02
N PHE A 142 -1.30 -6.72 -4.93
CA PHE A 142 -2.18 -6.57 -6.09
C PHE A 142 -2.70 -5.12 -6.17
N LEU A 143 -2.26 -4.40 -7.21
CA LEU A 143 -2.65 -3.01 -7.46
C LEU A 143 -3.68 -2.96 -8.58
N LYS A 144 -4.86 -2.39 -8.28
CA LYS A 144 -5.99 -2.42 -9.20
C LYS A 144 -6.72 -1.09 -9.30
N SER A 145 -7.08 -0.66 -10.51
CA SER A 145 -7.98 0.49 -10.73
C SER A 145 -7.52 1.74 -9.98
N LEU A 146 -6.27 2.15 -10.20
CA LEU A 146 -5.66 3.32 -9.55
C LEU A 146 -5.35 4.42 -10.56
N ILE A 147 -5.47 5.65 -10.12
CA ILE A 147 -4.89 6.83 -10.78
C ILE A 147 -3.66 7.21 -9.96
N ILE A 148 -2.47 7.16 -10.56
CA ILE A 148 -1.22 7.52 -9.91
C ILE A 148 -0.65 8.71 -10.64
N SER A 149 -0.76 9.90 -10.04
CA SER A 149 -0.37 11.13 -10.72
C SER A 149 0.27 12.18 -9.83
N ASP A 150 1.11 13.00 -10.46
CA ASP A 150 1.73 14.16 -9.83
C ASP A 150 2.62 13.78 -8.62
N ASN A 151 3.19 12.57 -8.68
CA ASN A 151 4.16 12.09 -7.71
C ASN A 151 5.59 12.29 -8.23
N SER A 152 6.53 12.39 -7.30
CA SER A 152 7.93 12.65 -7.62
C SER A 152 8.88 11.75 -6.83
N ALA A 153 10.02 11.43 -7.44
CA ALA A 153 11.12 10.74 -6.78
C ALA A 153 12.43 11.48 -7.10
N SER A 154 12.96 12.21 -6.13
CA SER A 154 14.24 12.94 -6.24
C SER A 154 15.35 12.20 -5.49
N GLY A 155 16.61 12.38 -5.89
CA GLY A 155 17.73 11.72 -5.22
C GLY A 155 19.01 12.52 -5.34
N PHE A 156 20.02 12.20 -4.53
CA PHE A 156 21.31 12.85 -4.67
C PHE A 156 21.95 12.48 -6.01
N GLN A 157 22.49 13.47 -6.71
CA GLN A 157 23.04 13.31 -8.05
C GLN A 157 22.05 12.65 -9.03
N ASP A 158 20.77 13.06 -8.94
CA ASP A 158 19.73 12.66 -9.88
C ASP A 158 19.49 11.15 -9.93
N SER A 159 19.59 10.48 -8.79
CA SER A 159 19.47 9.02 -8.67
C SER A 159 18.05 8.51 -8.41
N GLY A 160 17.08 9.41 -8.18
CA GLY A 160 15.71 9.04 -7.82
C GLY A 160 15.03 8.20 -8.91
N LYS A 161 14.22 7.22 -8.52
CA LYS A 161 13.58 6.28 -9.48
C LYS A 161 12.11 6.04 -9.18
N GLY A 162 11.32 5.82 -10.21
CA GLY A 162 9.91 5.43 -10.03
C GLY A 162 9.08 6.57 -9.44
N GLY A 163 8.98 7.69 -10.15
CA GLY A 163 8.20 8.85 -9.69
C GLY A 163 6.77 8.46 -9.33
N GLY A 164 6.13 7.62 -10.15
CA GLY A 164 4.83 7.04 -9.87
C GLY A 164 4.96 5.79 -9.00
N LEU A 165 5.64 4.76 -9.50
CA LEU A 165 5.81 3.49 -8.81
C LEU A 165 7.24 2.97 -8.95
N VAL A 166 7.72 2.30 -7.91
CA VAL A 166 8.91 1.46 -7.99
C VAL A 166 8.60 0.05 -7.47
N PHE A 167 9.14 -0.95 -8.15
CA PHE A 167 9.19 -2.35 -7.70
C PHE A 167 10.66 -2.76 -7.54
N ILE A 168 10.98 -3.34 -6.39
CA ILE A 168 12.32 -3.80 -6.03
C ILE A 168 12.18 -5.22 -5.47
N HIS A 169 12.81 -6.22 -6.07
CA HIS A 169 12.66 -7.62 -5.65
C HIS A 169 11.17 -8.08 -5.54
N SER A 170 10.33 -7.64 -6.46
CA SER A 170 8.87 -7.79 -6.40
C SER A 170 8.29 -8.40 -7.67
N GLU A 171 7.17 -9.11 -7.53
CA GLU A 171 6.43 -9.80 -8.59
C GLU A 171 4.93 -9.41 -8.57
N SER A 172 4.67 -8.15 -8.21
CA SER A 172 3.34 -7.56 -8.03
C SER A 172 2.44 -7.63 -9.25
N GLN A 173 1.13 -7.74 -9.02
CA GLN A 173 0.13 -7.75 -10.09
C GLN A 173 -0.44 -6.36 -10.31
N LEU A 174 -0.53 -5.92 -11.58
CA LEU A 174 -1.07 -4.61 -11.95
C LEU A 174 -2.27 -4.76 -12.88
N THR A 175 -3.37 -4.05 -12.60
CA THR A 175 -4.54 -4.02 -13.49
C THR A 175 -5.21 -2.66 -13.46
N ASP A 176 -5.60 -2.14 -14.63
CA ASP A 176 -6.35 -0.87 -14.76
C ASP A 176 -5.69 0.33 -14.09
N LEU A 177 -4.37 0.50 -14.28
CA LEU A 177 -3.64 1.65 -13.74
C LEU A 177 -3.55 2.79 -14.76
N LYS A 178 -3.84 4.01 -14.32
CA LYS A 178 -3.55 5.23 -15.06
C LYS A 178 -2.39 5.96 -14.38
N ILE A 179 -1.24 6.02 -15.05
CA ILE A 179 -0.02 6.61 -14.51
C ILE A 179 0.36 7.83 -15.36
N SER A 180 0.32 9.03 -14.78
CA SER A 180 0.53 10.28 -15.52
C SER A 180 1.17 11.37 -14.67
N ASN A 181 1.92 12.29 -15.30
CA ASN A 181 2.53 13.45 -14.62
C ASN A 181 3.47 13.12 -13.45
N ASN A 182 3.96 11.89 -13.38
CA ASN A 182 4.92 11.52 -12.36
C ASN A 182 6.35 11.79 -12.86
N THR A 183 7.23 12.21 -11.96
CA THR A 183 8.59 12.65 -12.31
C THR A 183 9.65 11.94 -11.46
N SER A 184 10.79 11.64 -12.07
CA SER A 184 11.96 11.12 -11.36
C SER A 184 13.21 11.80 -11.90
N GLN A 185 14.18 12.12 -11.05
CA GLN A 185 15.43 12.71 -11.52
C GLN A 185 16.32 11.71 -12.27
N GLY A 186 16.28 10.42 -11.89
CA GLY A 186 17.10 9.38 -12.49
C GLY A 186 16.38 8.60 -13.58
N ALA A 187 15.54 7.64 -13.19
CA ALA A 187 14.90 6.74 -14.14
C ALA A 187 13.45 6.39 -13.75
N GLY A 188 12.59 6.27 -14.77
CA GLY A 188 11.21 5.83 -14.59
C GLY A 188 10.34 6.88 -13.91
N GLY A 189 10.03 7.98 -14.63
CA GLY A 189 9.09 8.98 -14.12
C GLY A 189 7.74 8.36 -13.76
N GLY A 190 7.25 7.44 -14.61
CA GLY A 190 6.07 6.62 -14.32
C GLY A 190 6.38 5.41 -13.44
N ILE A 191 7.07 4.40 -13.99
CA ILE A 191 7.39 3.14 -13.31
C ILE A 191 8.89 2.87 -13.41
N ALA A 192 9.49 2.38 -12.33
CA ALA A 192 10.81 1.75 -12.33
C ALA A 192 10.71 0.32 -11.78
N ILE A 193 11.41 -0.61 -12.42
CA ILE A 193 11.46 -2.03 -12.03
C ILE A 193 12.94 -2.38 -11.80
N ILE A 194 13.26 -2.90 -10.62
CA ILE A 194 14.63 -3.16 -10.16
C ILE A 194 14.67 -4.59 -9.60
N ASP A 195 15.58 -5.42 -10.10
CA ASP A 195 15.81 -6.79 -9.61
C ASP A 195 14.52 -7.61 -9.45
N SER A 196 13.58 -7.38 -10.36
CA SER A 196 12.22 -7.91 -10.40
C SER A 196 11.98 -8.48 -11.80
N SER A 197 11.27 -9.61 -11.90
CA SER A 197 11.23 -10.40 -13.14
C SER A 197 9.88 -10.41 -13.85
N ASN A 198 8.75 -10.33 -13.13
CA ASN A 198 7.42 -10.22 -13.72
C ASN A 198 6.58 -9.16 -12.99
N ILE A 199 6.12 -8.16 -13.75
CA ILE A 199 5.21 -7.09 -13.33
C ILE A 199 4.15 -6.91 -14.41
#